data_AF-A0A537FIV9-F1
#
_entry.id   AF-A0A537FIV9-F1
#
_cell.length_a   1.000
_cell.length_b   1.000
_cell.length_c   1.000
_cell.angle_alpha   90.00
_cell.angle_beta   90.00
_cell.angle_gamma   90.00
#
_symmetry.space_group_name_H-M   'P 1'
#
loop_
_entity.id
_entity.type
_entity.pdbx_description
1 polymer ?
#
loop_
_entity_poly.entity_id
_entity_poly.type
_entity_poly.pdbx_seq_one_letter_code
_entity_poly.pdbx_strand_id
1 'polypeptide(L)'
;MQMSSQRSNWRERLNANPSRMEHEIALRLQDDRVNYLTQVEIPVTTADFYFPLESRPLIVFVDGPAHLKTAQMMKDEELRTILRKRGYRILELSYSSYTDKKRDELYREIVQHLGRE
;
A
#
# COMPACT_ATOMS: atom_id res chain seq x y z
N MET A 1 26.19 16.96 27.74
CA MET A 1 25.46 16.92 26.45
C MET A 1 24.86 15.53 26.30
N GLN A 2 23.53 15.40 26.47
CA GLN A 2 22.81 14.16 26.18
C GLN A 2 21.48 14.56 25.54
N MET A 3 21.49 14.63 24.21
CA MET A 3 20.26 14.76 23.42
C MET A 3 19.63 13.39 23.33
N SER A 4 18.67 13.11 24.19
CA SER A 4 17.84 11.90 24.13
C SER A 4 16.51 12.24 24.76
N SER A 5 15.49 12.53 23.94
CA SER A 5 14.05 12.35 24.21
C SER A 5 13.19 13.27 23.33
N GLN A 6 13.29 13.08 22.01
CA GLN A 6 12.19 13.40 21.08
C GLN A 6 11.93 12.15 20.21
N ARG A 7 11.75 11.01 20.88
CA ARG A 7 11.19 9.78 20.30
C ARG A 7 9.70 9.63 20.66
N SER A 8 9.04 10.75 20.92
CA SER A 8 7.66 10.78 21.37
C SER A 8 6.73 10.82 20.16
N ASN A 9 5.84 9.83 20.08
CA ASN A 9 4.54 9.91 19.40
C ASN A 9 4.46 9.56 17.90
N TRP A 10 5.12 8.47 17.44
CA TRP A 10 4.84 7.88 16.12
C TRP A 10 4.04 6.57 16.21
N ARG A 11 4.27 5.76 17.25
CA ARG A 11 3.54 4.51 17.51
C ARG A 11 2.04 4.72 17.77
N GLU A 12 1.65 5.87 18.28
CA GLU A 12 0.24 6.21 18.53
C GLU A 12 -0.49 6.72 17.27
N ARG A 13 0.24 7.02 16.18
CA ARG A 13 -0.34 7.31 14.85
C ARG A 13 -0.61 6.04 14.03
N LEU A 14 -0.10 4.88 14.47
CA LEU A 14 -0.16 3.59 13.76
C LEU A 14 -1.49 2.83 13.92
N ASN A 15 -2.53 3.46 14.45
CA ASN A 15 -3.89 2.91 14.44
C ASN A 15 -4.66 3.39 13.19
N ALA A 16 -4.02 3.37 12.02
CA ALA A 16 -4.75 3.38 10.77
C ALA A 16 -5.38 1.99 10.65
N ASN A 17 -6.61 1.86 11.13
CA ASN A 17 -7.39 0.63 11.07
C ASN A 17 -7.52 0.26 9.57
N PRO A 18 -6.85 -0.81 9.08
CA PRO A 18 -6.90 -1.17 7.67
C PRO A 18 -8.36 -1.32 7.27
N SER A 19 -8.73 -0.78 6.11
CA SER A 19 -10.11 -0.89 5.64
C SER A 19 -10.47 -2.37 5.50
N ARG A 20 -11.77 -2.67 5.61
CA ARG A 20 -12.27 -4.03 5.38
C ARG A 20 -11.75 -4.61 4.05
N MET A 21 -11.58 -3.77 3.03
CA MET A 21 -11.03 -4.16 1.73
C MET A 21 -9.57 -4.64 1.84
N GLU A 22 -8.72 -3.88 2.50
CA GLU A 22 -7.31 -4.26 2.72
C GLU A 22 -7.21 -5.51 3.57
N HIS A 23 -8.02 -5.63 4.62
CA HIS A 23 -8.00 -6.82 5.48
C HIS A 23 -8.35 -8.09 4.70
N GLU A 24 -9.40 -8.05 3.88
CA GLU A 24 -9.82 -9.19 3.07
C GLU A 24 -8.80 -9.55 1.97
N ILE A 25 -8.14 -8.56 1.38
CA ILE A 25 -7.05 -8.80 0.43
C ILE A 25 -5.85 -9.45 1.15
N ALA A 26 -5.50 -8.96 2.34
CA ALA A 26 -4.41 -9.50 3.16
C ALA A 26 -4.64 -10.98 3.52
N LEU A 27 -5.87 -11.35 3.89
CA LEU A 27 -6.27 -12.73 4.18
C LEU A 27 -6.08 -13.65 2.97
N ARG A 28 -6.49 -13.19 1.77
CA ARG A 28 -6.30 -13.97 0.54
C ARG A 28 -4.84 -14.14 0.16
N LEU A 29 -4.04 -13.07 0.28
CA LEU A 29 -2.60 -13.16 0.04
C LEU A 29 -1.92 -14.16 1.00
N GLN A 30 -2.39 -14.28 2.24
CA GLN A 30 -1.90 -15.28 3.19
C GLN A 30 -2.29 -16.70 2.78
N ASP A 31 -3.53 -16.92 2.35
CA ASP A 31 -4.01 -18.22 1.88
C ASP A 31 -3.18 -18.73 0.69
N ASP A 32 -2.90 -17.84 -0.27
CA ASP A 32 -2.03 -18.09 -1.43
C ASP A 32 -0.51 -18.09 -1.12
N ARG A 33 -0.15 -17.99 0.17
CA ARG A 33 1.24 -17.96 0.67
C ARG A 33 2.13 -16.95 -0.07
N VAL A 34 1.55 -15.79 -0.40
CA VAL A 34 2.29 -14.67 -0.99
C VAL A 34 3.04 -13.96 0.12
N ASN A 35 4.34 -13.75 -0.07
CA ASN A 35 5.14 -12.95 0.87
C ASN A 35 4.87 -11.47 0.63
N TYR A 36 4.38 -10.78 1.65
CA TYR A 36 4.15 -9.34 1.64
C TYR A 36 4.44 -8.73 3.01
N LEU A 37 4.66 -7.43 3.01
CA LEU A 37 4.72 -6.58 4.20
C LEU A 37 3.59 -5.55 4.08
N THR A 38 2.94 -5.23 5.19
CA THR A 38 1.92 -4.16 5.24
C THR A 38 2.47 -2.95 5.96
N GLN A 39 1.94 -1.78 5.63
CA GLN A 39 2.24 -0.52 6.33
C GLN A 39 3.74 -0.20 6.40
N VAL A 40 4.47 -0.52 5.33
CA VAL A 40 5.91 -0.24 5.25
C VAL A 40 6.13 1.26 5.10
N GLU A 41 6.93 1.83 6.00
CA GLU A 41 7.39 3.22 5.90
C GLU A 41 8.38 3.36 4.75
N ILE A 42 7.92 3.94 3.66
CA ILE A 42 8.75 4.36 2.54
C ILE A 42 9.06 5.86 2.75
N PRO A 43 10.22 6.41 2.34
CA PRO A 43 10.69 7.76 2.72
C PRO A 43 9.79 8.98 2.41
N VAL A 44 8.54 8.77 2.01
CA VAL A 44 7.58 9.77 1.56
C VAL A 44 6.11 9.37 1.79
N THR A 45 5.80 8.09 2.06
CA THR A 45 4.42 7.60 2.24
C THR A 45 4.40 6.23 2.92
N THR A 46 3.25 5.82 3.45
CA THR A 46 3.00 4.47 3.96
C THR A 46 2.34 3.65 2.86
N ALA A 47 2.91 2.50 2.54
CA ALA A 47 2.31 1.57 1.58
C ALA A 47 1.31 0.64 2.27
N ASP A 48 0.15 0.42 1.66
CA ASP A 48 -0.83 -0.54 2.19
C ASP A 48 -0.29 -1.98 2.07
N PHE A 49 0.26 -2.30 0.89
CA PHE A 49 1.03 -3.53 0.68
C PHE A 49 2.37 -3.26 0.00
N TYR A 50 3.39 -3.96 0.47
CA TYR A 50 4.74 -3.96 -0.07
C TYR A 50 5.19 -5.39 -0.33
N PHE A 51 5.57 -5.66 -1.57
CA PHE A 51 6.02 -6.97 -2.02
C PHE A 51 7.52 -6.89 -2.34
N PRO A 52 8.40 -7.49 -1.51
CA PRO A 52 9.83 -7.54 -1.76
C PRO A 52 10.16 -8.54 -2.88
N LEU A 53 9.88 -8.18 -4.13
CA LEU A 53 10.26 -8.96 -5.30
C LEU A 53 11.76 -8.81 -5.58
N GLU A 54 12.42 -9.89 -5.99
CA GLU A 54 13.89 -9.95 -6.17
C GLU A 54 14.42 -8.94 -7.21
N SER A 55 13.68 -8.67 -8.28
CA SER A 55 14.11 -7.71 -9.32
C SER A 55 13.69 -6.27 -9.05
N ARG A 56 12.40 -6.05 -8.72
CA ARG A 56 11.84 -4.72 -8.46
C ARG A 56 10.69 -4.84 -7.47
N PRO A 57 10.83 -4.33 -6.24
CA PRO A 57 9.75 -4.39 -5.26
C PRO A 57 8.48 -3.72 -5.78
N LEU A 58 7.33 -4.34 -5.51
CA LEU A 58 6.02 -3.83 -5.88
C LEU A 58 5.36 -3.20 -4.66
N ILE A 59 4.91 -1.96 -4.83
CA ILE A 59 4.15 -1.19 -3.84
C ILE A 59 2.71 -1.12 -4.34
N VAL A 60 1.75 -1.47 -3.48
CA VAL A 60 0.32 -1.37 -3.79
C VAL A 60 -0.34 -0.38 -2.83
N PHE A 61 -1.05 0.57 -3.42
CA PHE A 61 -1.89 1.53 -2.71
C PHE A 61 -3.35 1.19 -2.97
N VAL A 62 -4.15 1.05 -1.91
CA VAL A 62 -5.57 0.70 -1.96
C VAL A 62 -6.40 1.91 -1.51
N ASP A 63 -6.73 2.77 -2.47
CA ASP A 63 -7.45 4.02 -2.23
C ASP A 63 -8.97 3.80 -2.22
N GLY A 64 -9.58 4.01 -1.06
CA GLY A 64 -11.03 4.09 -0.92
C GLY A 64 -11.60 5.44 -1.39
N PRO A 65 -12.94 5.57 -1.44
CA PRO A 65 -13.61 6.78 -1.93
C PRO A 65 -13.30 8.05 -1.10
N ALA A 66 -12.76 7.89 0.12
CA ALA A 66 -12.38 9.00 1.00
C ALA A 66 -11.09 9.74 0.56
N HIS A 67 -10.31 9.19 -0.39
CA HIS A 67 -9.06 9.80 -0.87
C HIS A 67 -9.24 10.78 -2.05
N LEU A 68 -10.48 11.11 -2.43
CA LEU A 68 -10.84 12.05 -3.51
C LEU A 68 -10.60 13.54 -3.19
N LYS A 69 -9.67 13.88 -2.30
CA LYS A 69 -9.20 15.27 -2.21
C LYS A 69 -8.13 15.47 -3.28
N THR A 70 -8.49 16.12 -4.39
CA THR A 70 -7.64 16.37 -5.57
C THR A 70 -6.22 16.87 -5.25
N ALA A 71 -6.06 17.64 -4.16
CA ALA A 71 -4.76 18.12 -3.70
C ALA A 71 -3.87 17.03 -3.04
N GLN A 72 -4.47 15.98 -2.49
CA GLN A 72 -3.78 14.79 -1.99
C GLN A 72 -3.31 13.94 -3.18
N MET A 73 -4.17 13.74 -4.19
CA MET A 73 -3.88 12.97 -5.39
C MET A 73 -2.68 13.50 -6.19
N MET A 74 -2.53 14.82 -6.32
CA MET A 74 -1.37 15.43 -7.00
C MET A 74 -0.05 15.21 -6.25
N LYS A 75 -0.07 15.28 -4.92
CA LYS A 75 1.11 14.95 -4.10
C LYS A 75 1.45 13.47 -4.23
N ASP A 76 0.44 12.61 -4.27
CA ASP A 76 0.59 11.19 -4.52
C ASP A 76 1.25 10.91 -5.87
N GLU A 77 0.85 11.60 -6.95
CA GLU A 77 1.43 11.41 -8.29
C GLU A 77 2.93 11.78 -8.37
N GLU A 78 3.34 12.91 -7.76
CA GLU A 78 4.76 13.29 -7.71
C GLU A 78 5.58 12.27 -6.91
N LEU A 79 5.06 11.84 -5.76
CA LEU A 79 5.72 10.82 -4.93
C LEU A 79 5.85 9.49 -5.68
N ARG A 80 4.82 9.08 -6.41
CA ARG A 80 4.84 7.87 -7.23
C ARG A 80 5.86 7.97 -8.36
N THR A 81 6.00 9.14 -8.97
CA THR A 81 7.02 9.37 -9.98
C THR A 81 8.42 9.22 -9.39
N ILE A 82 8.66 9.73 -8.18
CA ILE A 82 9.94 9.57 -7.47
C ILE A 82 10.19 8.09 -7.14
N LEU A 83 9.18 7.36 -6.66
CA LEU A 83 9.30 5.94 -6.33
C LEU A 83 9.55 5.09 -7.59
N ARG A 84 8.88 5.36 -8.71
CA ARG A 84 9.16 4.70 -10.00
C ARG A 84 10.58 4.99 -10.47
N LYS A 85 11.06 6.24 -10.35
CA LYS A 85 12.45 6.61 -10.66
C LYS A 85 13.46 5.90 -9.76
N ARG A 86 13.10 5.60 -8.52
CA ARG A 86 13.91 4.79 -7.60
C ARG A 86 13.86 3.28 -7.87
N GLY A 87 13.11 2.84 -8.88
CA GLY A 87 13.05 1.44 -9.32
C GLY A 87 11.92 0.62 -8.70
N TYR A 88 11.02 1.24 -7.93
CA TYR A 88 9.83 0.57 -7.39
C TYR A 88 8.75 0.42 -8.47
N ARG A 89 8.08 -0.73 -8.51
CA ARG A 89 6.82 -0.89 -9.24
C ARG A 89 5.68 -0.39 -8.36
N ILE A 90 4.75 0.36 -8.93
CA ILE A 90 3.64 0.95 -8.17
C ILE A 90 2.33 0.58 -8.85
N LEU A 91 1.43 -0.02 -8.07
CA LEU A 91 0.07 -0.36 -8.43
C LEU A 91 -0.89 0.44 -7.56
N GLU A 92 -1.79 1.19 -8.19
CA GLU A 92 -2.85 1.92 -7.51
C GLU A 92 -4.16 1.20 -7.77
N LEU A 93 -4.87 0.86 -6.69
CA LEU A 93 -6.14 0.19 -6.71
C LEU A 93 -7.18 1.10 -6.07
N SER A 94 -8.02 1.71 -6.90
CA SER A 94 -9.13 2.53 -6.42
C SER A 94 -10.44 1.75 -6.38
N TYR A 95 -11.25 2.00 -5.34
CA TYR A 95 -12.59 1.44 -5.25
C TYR A 95 -13.59 2.48 -4.72
N SER A 96 -14.81 2.46 -5.27
CA SER A 96 -15.89 3.37 -4.85
C SER A 96 -16.75 2.79 -3.72
N SER A 97 -16.82 1.47 -3.59
CA SER A 97 -17.60 0.76 -2.57
C SER A 97 -17.05 -0.64 -2.36
N TYR A 98 -17.14 -1.15 -1.13
CA TYR A 98 -16.77 -2.54 -0.82
C TYR A 98 -17.79 -3.50 -1.46
N THR A 99 -17.31 -4.38 -2.33
CA THR A 99 -18.07 -5.53 -2.85
C THR A 99 -17.11 -6.70 -3.03
N ASP A 100 -17.59 -7.93 -2.82
CA ASP A 100 -16.78 -9.14 -3.03
C ASP A 100 -16.20 -9.18 -4.45
N LYS A 101 -17.00 -8.81 -5.46
CA LYS A 101 -16.54 -8.72 -6.85
C LYS A 101 -15.37 -7.75 -7.01
N LYS A 102 -15.43 -6.58 -6.37
CA LYS A 102 -14.33 -5.60 -6.45
C LYS A 102 -13.10 -6.08 -5.69
N ARG A 103 -13.27 -6.74 -4.53
CA ARG A 103 -12.16 -7.40 -3.81
C ARG A 103 -11.46 -8.42 -4.70
N ASP A 104 -12.23 -9.28 -5.37
CA ASP A 104 -11.73 -10.26 -6.32
C ASP A 104 -10.98 -9.64 -7.50
N GLU A 105 -11.49 -8.53 -8.03
CA GLU A 105 -10.82 -7.77 -9.09
C GLU A 105 -9.49 -7.17 -8.61
N LEU A 106 -9.48 -6.46 -7.47
CA LEU A 106 -8.27 -5.88 -6.88
C LEU A 106 -7.23 -6.96 -6.59
N TYR A 107 -7.65 -8.10 -6.05
CA TYR A 107 -6.78 -9.23 -5.79
C TYR A 107 -6.14 -9.77 -7.09
N ARG A 108 -6.94 -9.96 -8.14
CA ARG A 108 -6.42 -10.43 -9.44
C ARG A 108 -5.42 -9.45 -10.04
N GLU A 109 -5.66 -8.15 -9.93
CA GLU A 109 -4.70 -7.14 -10.40
C GLU A 109 -3.36 -7.24 -9.66
N ILE A 110 -3.38 -7.45 -8.34
CA ILE A 110 -2.15 -7.68 -7.56
C ILE A 110 -1.42 -8.92 -8.07
N VAL A 111 -2.12 -10.05 -8.20
CA VAL A 111 -1.52 -11.34 -8.63
C VAL A 111 -0.93 -11.24 -10.04
N GLN A 112 -1.62 -10.58 -10.98
CA GLN A 112 -1.10 -10.32 -12.33
C GLN A 112 0.18 -9.47 -12.28
N HIS A 113 0.23 -8.44 -11.44
CA HIS A 113 1.43 -7.61 -11.30
C HIS A 113 2.59 -8.34 -10.62
N LEU A 114 2.30 -9.33 -9.78
CA LEU A 114 3.30 -10.24 -9.20
C LEU A 114 3.85 -11.25 -10.23
N GLY A 115 3.25 -11.38 -11.42
CA GLY A 115 3.69 -12.31 -12.47
C GLY A 115 3.41 -13.78 -12.14
N ARG A 116 2.45 -14.05 -11.26
CA ARG A 116 1.91 -15.39 -11.00
C ARG A 116 0.70 -15.60 -11.92
N GLU A 117 0.96 -16.03 -13.15
CA GLU A 117 -0.08 -16.58 -14.06
C GLU A 117 -0.32 -18.07 -13.77
#